data_AF-A0A6M3J9Q9-F1
#
_entry.id   AF-A0A6M3J9Q9-F1
#
_cell.length_a   1.000
_cell.length_b   1.000
_cell.length_c   1.000
_cell.angle_alpha   90.00
_cell.angle_beta   90.00
_cell.angle_gamma   90.00
#
_symmetry.space_group_name_H-M   'P 1'
#
loop_
_entity.id
_entity.type
_entity.pdbx_description
1 polymer ?
#
loop_
_entity_poly.entity_id
_entity_poly.type
_entity_poly.pdbx_seq_one_letter_code
_entity_poly.pdbx_strand_id
1 'polypeptide(L)' 'MTHHLKNAFKDWTDILHFLYGFVASALILTYPLLSLLLMAAFILFQVMEEEHPIESYCDLMEFGTGFIFALPIALNGLF' A
#
# COMPACT_ATOMS: atom_id res chain seq x y z
N MET A 1 12.35 -12.67 14.42
CA MET A 1 12.90 -11.28 14.43
C MET A 1 13.55 -10.86 13.10
N THR A 2 14.27 -11.73 12.38
CA THR A 2 14.93 -11.40 11.09
C THR A 2 14.32 -12.06 9.85
N HIS A 3 13.28 -12.90 10.01
CA HIS A 3 12.76 -13.70 8.89
C HIS A 3 11.86 -12.94 7.92
N HIS A 4 11.05 -11.99 8.40
CA HIS A 4 10.09 -11.25 7.55
C HIS A 4 10.76 -10.07 6.82
N LEU A 5 11.65 -9.30 7.48
CA LEU A 5 12.48 -8.29 6.79
C LEU A 5 13.36 -8.88 5.67
N LYS A 6 13.77 -10.16 5.78
CA LYS A 6 14.50 -10.87 4.71
C LYS A 6 13.60 -11.39 3.58
N ASN A 7 12.29 -11.41 3.79
CA ASN A 7 11.29 -11.99 2.88
C ASN A 7 10.26 -10.96 2.42
N ALA A 8 10.46 -9.66 2.59
CA ALA A 8 9.55 -8.67 2.01
C ALA A 8 9.41 -8.95 0.51
N PHE A 9 8.17 -9.00 0.00
CA PHE A 9 7.82 -9.37 -1.37
C PHE A 9 8.03 -10.84 -1.74
N LYS A 10 8.09 -11.73 -0.75
CA LYS A 10 8.23 -13.17 -1.01
C LYS A 10 6.88 -13.84 -1.16
N ASP A 11 5.88 -13.32 -0.46
CA ASP A 11 4.51 -13.77 -0.57
C ASP A 11 3.72 -12.85 -1.51
N TRP A 12 2.73 -13.44 -2.18
CA TRP A 12 1.90 -12.70 -3.14
C TRP A 12 1.11 -11.57 -2.47
N THR A 13 0.80 -11.72 -1.18
CA THR A 13 0.09 -10.73 -0.37
C THR A 13 0.89 -9.44 -0.26
N ASP A 14 2.21 -9.52 -0.01
CA ASP A 14 3.11 -8.36 0.08
C ASP A 14 3.10 -7.53 -1.23
N ILE A 15 3.13 -8.23 -2.36
CA ILE A 15 3.06 -7.62 -3.69
C ILE A 15 1.71 -6.93 -3.87
N LEU A 16 0.62 -7.54 -3.40
CA LEU A 16 -0.72 -6.95 -3.46
C LEU A 16 -0.80 -5.68 -2.62
N HIS A 17 -0.26 -5.65 -1.41
CA HIS A 17 -0.24 -4.45 -0.55
C HIS A 17 0.47 -3.29 -1.23
N PHE A 18 1.65 -3.56 -1.79
CA PHE A 18 2.38 -2.58 -2.58
C PHE A 18 1.61 -2.11 -3.81
N LEU A 19 1.03 -3.02 -4.60
CA LEU A 19 0.23 -2.65 -5.78
C LEU A 19 -1.01 -1.84 -5.37
N TYR A 20 -1.61 -2.14 -4.23
CA TYR A 20 -2.75 -1.40 -3.70
C TYR A 20 -2.37 0.04 -3.38
N GLY A 21 -1.22 0.24 -2.72
CA GLY A 21 -0.64 1.57 -2.48
C GLY A 21 -0.31 2.31 -3.76
N PHE A 22 0.32 1.61 -4.71
CA PHE A 22 0.68 2.15 -6.01
C PHE A 22 -0.55 2.67 -6.77
N VAL A 23 -1.61 1.86 -6.86
CA VAL A 23 -2.85 2.22 -7.55
C VAL A 23 -3.55 3.39 -6.85
N ALA A 24 -3.60 3.40 -5.51
CA ALA A 24 -4.17 4.51 -4.77
C ALA A 24 -3.45 5.83 -5.12
N SER A 25 -2.12 5.84 -5.10
CA SER A 25 -1.32 7.03 -5.45
C SER A 25 -1.46 7.44 -6.91
N ALA A 26 -1.45 6.49 -7.86
CA ALA A 26 -1.67 6.79 -9.28
C ALA A 26 -3.03 7.46 -9.54
N LEU A 27 -4.05 7.16 -8.74
CA LEU A 27 -5.39 7.74 -8.84
C LEU A 27 -5.55 9.07 -8.09
N ILE A 28 -4.58 9.47 -7.26
CA ILE A 28 -4.77 10.58 -6.30
C ILE A 28 -5.14 11.91 -6.96
N LEU A 29 -4.65 12.17 -8.17
CA LEU A 29 -4.92 13.43 -8.88
C LEU A 29 -6.16 13.36 -9.78
N THR A 30 -6.37 12.24 -10.47
CA THR A 30 -7.47 12.09 -11.43
C THR A 30 -8.79 11.73 -10.74
N TYR A 31 -8.72 10.88 -9.70
CA TYR A 31 -9.87 10.38 -8.96
C TYR A 31 -9.57 10.39 -7.44
N PRO A 32 -9.43 11.57 -6.83
CA PRO A 32 -9.01 11.71 -5.43
C PRO A 32 -9.93 10.98 -4.45
N LEU A 33 -11.24 10.98 -4.72
CA LEU A 33 -12.20 10.25 -3.89
C LEU A 33 -11.99 8.74 -3.96
N LEU A 34 -11.68 8.20 -5.14
CA LEU A 34 -11.41 6.77 -5.31
C LEU A 34 -10.09 6.38 -4.64
N SER A 35 -9.04 7.21 -4.77
CA SER A 35 -7.79 7.04 -4.01
C SER A 35 -8.04 6.99 -2.50
N LEU A 36 -8.85 7.91 -1.98
CA LEU A 36 -9.19 7.95 -0.56
C LEU A 36 -9.98 6.71 -0.12
N LEU A 37 -10.93 6.25 -0.94
CA LEU A 37 -11.71 5.04 -0.66
C LEU A 37 -10.83 3.79 -0.65
N LEU A 38 -9.85 3.67 -1.55
CA LEU A 38 -8.88 2.58 -1.53
C LEU A 38 -8.02 2.63 -0.26
N MET A 39 -7.49 3.79 0.12
CA MET A 39 -6.74 3.93 1.37
C MET A 39 -7.58 3.53 2.59
N ALA A 40 -8.82 3.99 2.66
CA ALA A 40 -9.73 3.64 3.75
C ALA A 40 -10.06 2.14 3.77
N ALA A 41 -10.30 1.53 2.60
CA ALA A 41 -10.57 0.10 2.48
C ALA A 41 -9.37 -0.73 2.94
N PHE A 42 -8.14 -0.33 2.59
CA PHE A 42 -6.92 -1.00 3.04
C PHE A 42 -6.76 -0.91 4.56
N ILE A 43 -6.93 0.28 5.15
CA ILE A 43 -6.85 0.46 6.60
C ILE A 43 -7.92 -0.39 7.33
N LEU A 44 -9.15 -0.40 6.82
CA LEU A 44 -10.22 -1.21 7.40
C LEU A 44 -9.94 -2.70 7.30
N PHE A 45 -9.41 -3.16 6.16
CA PHE A 45 -8.97 -4.54 5.97
C PHE A 45 -7.93 -4.93 7.03
N GLN A 46 -6.88 -4.13 7.19
CA GLN A 46 -5.81 -4.35 8.16
C GLN A 46 -6.30 -4.31 9.62
N VAL A 47 -7.27 -3.45 9.95
CA VAL A 47 -7.88 -3.42 11.29
C VAL A 47 -8.73 -4.67 11.57
N MET A 48 -9.28 -5.30 10.53
CA MET A 48 -10.12 -6.50 10.66
C MET A 48 -9.32 -7.80 10.66
N GLU A 49 -8.07 -7.80 10.21
CA GLU A 49 -7.24 -8.99 10.27
C GLU A 49 -6.76 -9.29 11.70
N GLU A 50 -6.90 -10.55 12.10
CA GLU A 50 -6.38 -11.06 13.37
C GLU A 50 -4.97 -11.61 13.15
N GLU A 51 -4.03 -10.73 12.82
CA GLU A 51 -2.62 -11.07 12.60
C GLU A 51 -1.71 -10.51 13.71
N HIS A 52 -0.44 -10.92 13.71
CA HIS A 52 0.50 -10.43 14.69
C HIS A 52 0.79 -8.94 14.41
N PRO A 53 0.82 -8.03 15.42
CA PRO A 53 0.91 -6.58 15.17
C PRO A 53 2.07 -6.14 14.26
N ILE A 54 3.19 -6.86 14.32
CA ILE A 54 4.36 -6.60 13.49
C ILE A 54 4.08 -6.84 12.00
N GLU A 55 3.24 -7.83 11.66
CA GLU A 55 2.85 -8.15 10.29
C GLU A 55 1.99 -7.00 9.73
N SER A 56 1.01 -6.51 10.49
CA SER A 56 0.23 -5.32 10.10
C SER A 56 1.10 -4.08 9.86
N TYR A 57 2.16 -3.90 10.67
CA TYR A 57 3.11 -2.81 10.43
C TYR A 57 3.90 -3.01 9.14
N CYS A 58 4.29 -4.24 8.79
CA CYS A 58 4.95 -4.54 7.53
C CYS A 58 4.02 -4.28 6.33
N ASP A 59 2.77 -4.72 6.41
CA ASP A 59 1.76 -4.52 5.36
C ASP A 59 1.48 -3.03 5.11
N LEU A 60 1.36 -2.24 6.18
CA LEU A 60 1.24 -0.79 6.10
C LEU A 60 2.46 -0.15 5.43
N MET A 61 3.67 -0.67 5.69
CA MET A 61 4.90 -0.19 5.05
C MET A 61 4.96 -0.59 3.57
N GLU A 62 4.50 -1.78 3.19
CA GLU A 62 4.40 -2.23 1.80
C GLU A 62 3.43 -1.37 1.01
N PHE A 63 2.24 -1.10 1.57
CA PHE A 63 1.29 -0.14 1.01
C PHE A 63 1.91 1.25 0.88
N GLY A 64 2.53 1.76 1.95
CA GLY A 64 3.13 3.09 1.97
C GLY A 64 4.26 3.24 0.94
N THR A 65 5.10 2.22 0.79
CA THR A 65 6.18 2.22 -0.21
C THR A 65 5.63 2.19 -1.64
N GLY A 66 4.60 1.40 -1.92
CA GLY A 66 3.91 1.41 -3.21
C GLY A 66 3.30 2.77 -3.53
N PHE A 67 2.66 3.38 -2.53
CA PHE A 67 2.07 4.72 -2.64
C PHE A 67 3.12 5.77 -3.00
N ILE A 68 4.23 5.82 -2.26
CA ILE A 68 5.32 6.77 -2.52
C ILE A 68 5.95 6.52 -3.90
N PHE A 69 6.12 5.26 -4.29
CA PHE A 69 6.72 4.89 -5.56
C PHE A 69 5.92 5.37 -6.77
N ALA A 70 4.59 5.40 -6.67
CA ALA A 70 3.71 5.93 -7.72
C ALA A 70 3.57 7.46 -7.73
N LEU A 71 4.02 8.18 -6.69
CA LEU A 71 3.86 9.65 -6.63
C LEU A 71 4.46 10.38 -7.84
N PRO A 72 5.69 10.07 -8.30
CA PRO A 72 6.22 10.73 -9.50
C PRO A 72 5.33 10.51 -10.73
N ILE A 73 4.73 9.33 -10.87
CA ILE A 73 3.85 9.02 -12.02
C ILE A 73 2.58 9.84 -11.94
N ALA A 74 1.95 9.90 -10.76
CA ALA A 74 0.79 10.74 -10.53
C ALA A 74 1.14 12.22 -10.83
N LEU A 75 2.25 12.72 -10.29
CA LEU A 75 2.67 14.12 -10.44
C LEU A 75 3.13 14.47 -11.87
N ASN A 76 3.62 13.52 -12.66
CA ASN A 76 3.92 13.75 -14.08
C ASN A 76 2.66 13.99 -14.92
N GLY A 77 1.47 13.64 -14.44
CA GLY A 77 0.20 14.01 -15.08
C GLY A 77 -0.18 15.50 -14.96
N LEU A 78 0.62 16.31 -14.25
CA LEU A 78 0.39 17.75 -14.05
C LEU A 78 1.21 18.66 -14.97
N PHE A 79 2.14 18.13 -15.78
CA PHE A 79 3.05 18.90 -16.64
C PHE A 79 2.84 18.65 -18.13
#